data_AF-A0A969AJN3-F1
#
_entry.id   AF-A0A969AJN3-F1
#
_cell.length_a   1.000
_cell.length_b   1.000
_cell.length_c   1.000
_cell.angle_alpha   90.00
_cell.angle_beta   90.00
_cell.angle_gamma   90.00
#
_symmetry.space_group_name_H-M   'P 1'
#
loop_
_entity.id
_entity.type
_entity.pdbx_description
1 polymer ?
#
loop_
_entity_poly.entity_id
_entity_poly.type
_entity_poly.pdbx_seq_one_letter_code
_entity_poly.pdbx_strand_id
1 'polypeptide(L)'
;MAALQAARLREIGAYLRQVRLDQQQTIEAIAQATFIQAYQLKAIEAGDLNALPRAIYVQGFLKKYAIALNLNGKEIAAGFPVGS
;
A
#
# COMPACT_ATOMS: atom_id res chain seq x y z
N MET A 1 1.77 -4.54 18.51
CA MET A 1 1.40 -3.59 17.44
C MET A 1 2.11 -3.86 16.12
N ALA A 2 3.45 -3.89 16.06
CA ALA A 2 4.18 -4.09 14.79
C ALA A 2 3.82 -5.41 14.05
N ALA A 3 3.64 -6.52 14.77
CA ALA A 3 3.24 -7.80 14.15
C ALA A 3 1.87 -7.73 13.46
N LEU A 4 0.90 -7.03 14.06
CA LEU A 4 -0.43 -6.83 13.48
C LEU A 4 -0.35 -5.92 12.25
N GLN A 5 0.44 -4.85 12.31
CA GLN A 5 0.68 -3.96 11.15
C GLN A 5 1.31 -4.72 9.99
N ALA A 6 2.33 -5.54 10.25
CA ALA A 6 2.99 -6.34 9.22
C ALA A 6 2.03 -7.37 8.60
N ALA A 7 1.19 -8.03 9.41
CA ALA A 7 0.18 -8.96 8.90
C ALA A 7 -0.86 -8.26 8.00
N ARG A 8 -1.41 -7.12 8.47
CA ARG A 8 -2.37 -6.34 7.68
C ARG A 8 -1.76 -5.75 6.41
N LEU A 9 -0.51 -5.28 6.49
CA LEU A 9 0.19 -4.79 5.31
C LEU A 9 0.40 -5.90 4.28
N ARG A 10 0.75 -7.13 4.69
CA ARG A 10 0.87 -8.26 3.75
C ARG A 10 -0.44 -8.57 3.04
N GLU A 11 -1.55 -8.60 3.76
CA GLU A 11 -2.88 -8.85 3.18
C GLU A 11 -3.27 -7.76 2.18
N ILE A 12 -3.21 -6.49 2.60
CA ILE A 12 -3.58 -5.35 1.76
C ILE A 12 -2.63 -5.21 0.57
N GLY A 13 -1.32 -5.37 0.79
CA GLY A 13 -0.28 -5.27 -0.22
C GLY A 13 -0.45 -6.32 -1.32
N ALA A 14 -0.72 -7.57 -0.93
CA ALA A 14 -1.00 -8.64 -1.88
C ALA A 14 -2.25 -8.34 -2.72
N TYR A 15 -3.31 -7.82 -2.11
CA TYR A 15 -4.52 -7.42 -2.82
C TYR A 15 -4.27 -6.29 -3.82
N LEU A 16 -3.59 -5.21 -3.42
CA LEU A 16 -3.27 -4.09 -4.31
C LEU A 16 -2.37 -4.53 -5.48
N ARG A 17 -1.40 -5.41 -5.21
CA ARG A 17 -0.58 -6.02 -6.26
C ARG A 17 -1.42 -6.78 -7.28
N GLN A 18 -2.34 -7.63 -6.81
CA GLN A 18 -3.20 -8.41 -7.68
C GLN A 18 -4.02 -7.49 -8.60
N VAL A 19 -4.71 -6.50 -8.01
CA VAL A 19 -5.51 -5.53 -8.78
C VAL A 19 -4.65 -4.75 -9.78
N ARG A 20 -3.44 -4.33 -9.40
CA ARG A 20 -2.52 -3.65 -10.31
C ARG A 20 -2.17 -4.52 -11.53
N LEU A 21 -1.86 -5.79 -11.28
CA LEU A 21 -1.51 -6.74 -12.33
C LEU A 21 -2.70 -7.05 -13.25
N ASP A 22 -3.90 -7.19 -12.68
CA ASP A 22 -5.13 -7.40 -13.45
C ASP A 22 -5.46 -6.21 -14.35
N GLN A 23 -5.13 -4.99 -13.90
CA GLN A 23 -5.24 -3.75 -14.70
C GLN A 23 -4.05 -3.53 -15.64
N GLN A 24 -3.10 -4.48 -15.72
CA GLN A 24 -1.88 -4.39 -16.54
C GLN A 24 -1.03 -3.12 -16.26
N GLN A 25 -1.11 -2.58 -15.05
CA GLN A 25 -0.36 -1.40 -14.64
C GLN A 25 1.05 -1.79 -14.17
N THR A 26 2.06 -1.05 -14.60
CA THR A 26 3.42 -1.22 -14.06
C THR A 26 3.52 -0.54 -12.69
N ILE A 27 4.49 -0.98 -11.88
CA ILE A 27 4.73 -0.34 -10.58
C ILE A 27 5.23 1.10 -10.75
N GLU A 28 5.95 1.37 -11.85
CA GLU A 28 6.41 2.70 -12.24
C GLU A 28 5.25 3.64 -12.61
N ALA A 29 4.22 3.14 -13.30
CA ALA A 29 3.02 3.92 -13.61
C ALA A 29 2.28 4.35 -12.33
N ILE A 30 2.14 3.42 -11.37
CA ILE A 30 1.56 3.76 -10.05
C ILE A 30 2.45 4.75 -9.29
N ALA A 31 3.77 4.57 -9.33
CA ALA A 31 4.70 5.50 -8.69
C ALA A 31 4.53 6.92 -9.23
N GLN A 32 4.41 7.06 -10.55
CA GLN A 32 4.16 8.34 -11.20
C GLN A 32 2.80 8.95 -10.80
N ALA A 33 1.73 8.15 -10.79
CA ALA A 33 0.39 8.63 -10.45
C ALA A 33 0.23 9.05 -8.97
N THR A 34 0.98 8.41 -8.07
CA THR A 34 0.84 8.60 -6.62
C THR A 34 1.90 9.50 -5.99
N PHE A 35 2.99 9.75 -6.72
CA PHE A 35 4.23 10.38 -6.23
C PHE A 35 4.88 9.60 -5.07
N ILE A 36 4.60 8.29 -4.97
CA ILE A 36 5.24 7.38 -4.02
C ILE A 36 6.39 6.70 -4.75
N GLN A 37 7.55 6.59 -4.09
CA GLN A 37 8.71 5.96 -4.71
C GLN A 37 8.43 4.47 -5.02
N ALA A 38 8.85 4.00 -6.20
CA ALA A 38 8.56 2.64 -6.64
C ALA A 38 9.02 1.56 -5.65
N TYR A 39 10.14 1.78 -4.94
CA TYR A 39 10.61 0.84 -3.93
C TYR A 39 9.66 0.75 -2.72
N GLN A 40 8.98 1.83 -2.35
CA GLN A 40 8.00 1.83 -1.25
C GLN A 40 6.71 1.12 -1.68
N LEU A 41 6.29 1.29 -2.93
CA LEU A 41 5.16 0.52 -3.47
C LEU A 41 5.48 -0.98 -3.51
N LYS A 42 6.70 -1.37 -3.91
CA LYS A 42 7.17 -2.76 -3.85
C LYS A 42 7.20 -3.29 -2.42
N ALA A 43 7.64 -2.48 -1.45
CA ALA A 43 7.61 -2.85 -0.03
C ALA A 43 6.19 -3.03 0.49
N ILE A 44 5.24 -2.18 0.07
CA ILE A 44 3.81 -2.37 0.35
C ILE A 44 3.33 -3.70 -0.22
N GLU A 45 3.57 -3.98 -1.50
CA GLU A 45 3.15 -5.24 -2.15
C GLU A 45 3.75 -6.49 -1.50
N ALA A 46 4.97 -6.38 -0.97
CA ALA A 46 5.65 -7.46 -0.25
C ALA A 46 5.24 -7.56 1.24
N GLY A 47 4.53 -6.56 1.76
CA GLY A 47 4.26 -6.42 3.19
C GLY A 47 5.50 -6.21 4.05
N ASP A 48 6.55 -5.62 3.48
CA ASP A 48 7.80 -5.30 4.17
C ASP A 48 7.67 -3.96 4.91
N LEU A 49 7.23 -4.04 6.16
CA LEU A 49 7.06 -2.88 7.02
C LEU A 49 8.40 -2.20 7.37
N ASN A 50 9.53 -2.93 7.31
CA ASN A 50 10.84 -2.38 7.69
C ASN A 50 11.41 -1.46 6.61
N ALA A 51 11.03 -1.68 5.35
CA ALA A 51 11.39 -0.81 4.22
C ALA A 51 10.48 0.42 4.08
N LEU A 52 9.56 0.63 5.03
CA LEU A 52 8.56 1.70 4.99
C LEU A 52 8.77 2.73 6.11
N PRO A 53 8.31 3.98 5.91
CA PRO A 53 8.30 4.99 6.96
C PRO A 53 7.29 4.64 8.07
N ARG A 54 7.14 5.54 9.06
CA ARG A 54 6.19 5.36 10.16
C ARG A 54 4.78 5.01 9.66
N ALA A 55 4.06 4.20 10.44
CA ALA A 55 2.75 3.65 10.11
C ALA A 55 1.72 4.68 9.59
N ILE A 56 1.72 5.91 10.13
CA ILE A 56 0.82 6.98 9.67
C ILE A 56 1.03 7.34 8.19
N TYR A 57 2.28 7.32 7.71
CA TYR A 57 2.60 7.53 6.30
C TYR A 57 2.21 6.33 5.45
N VAL A 58 2.43 5.12 5.97
CA VAL A 58 2.03 3.87 5.29
C VAL A 58 0.52 3.87 5.02
N GLN A 59 -0.30 4.27 6.00
CA GLN A 59 -1.74 4.39 5.81
C GLN A 59 -2.10 5.37 4.67
N GLY A 60 -1.41 6.52 4.61
CA GLY A 60 -1.55 7.48 3.52
C GLY A 60 -1.14 6.91 2.16
N PHE A 61 -0.09 6.07 2.11
CA PHE A 61 0.36 5.40 0.89
C PHE A 61 -0.66 4.38 0.40
N LEU A 62 -1.21 3.56 1.30
CA LEU A 62 -2.25 2.58 0.96
C LEU A 62 -3.49 3.26 0.39
N LYS A 63 -3.90 4.40 0.97
CA LYS A 63 -4.99 5.22 0.43
C LYS A 63 -4.71 5.70 -1.00
N LYS A 64 -3.54 6.29 -1.23
CA LYS A 64 -3.16 6.83 -2.55
C LYS A 64 -3.06 5.73 -3.60
N TYR A 65 -2.45 4.60 -3.25
CA TYR A 65 -2.31 3.46 -4.16
C TYR A 65 -3.69 2.90 -4.54
N ALA A 66 -4.57 2.68 -3.56
CA ALA A 66 -5.94 2.24 -3.83
C ALA A 66 -6.70 3.20 -4.76
N ILE A 67 -6.60 4.52 -4.53
CA ILE A 67 -7.22 5.52 -5.41
C ILE A 67 -6.67 5.45 -6.84
N ALA A 68 -5.35 5.29 -7.01
CA ALA A 68 -4.72 5.15 -8.32
C ALA A 68 -5.18 3.89 -9.09
N LEU A 69 -5.65 2.87 -8.36
CA LEU A 69 -6.24 1.65 -8.92
C LEU A 69 -7.78 1.72 -9.07
N ASN A 70 -8.38 2.90 -8.90
CA ASN A 70 -9.84 3.12 -8.91
C ASN A 70 -10.60 2.33 -7.82
N LEU A 71 -9.96 2.09 -6.68
CA LEU A 71 -10.56 1.44 -5.51
C LEU A 71 -10.98 2.46 -4.45
N ASN A 72 -11.76 2.02 -3.46
CA ASN A 72 -12.08 2.82 -2.28
C ASN A 72 -10.87 2.96 -1.34
N GLY A 73 -10.07 4.02 -1.53
CA GLY A 73 -8.89 4.24 -0.72
C GLY A 73 -9.14 4.50 0.76
N LYS A 74 -10.32 5.00 1.16
CA LYS A 74 -10.65 5.18 2.59
C LYS A 74 -10.81 3.83 3.28
N GLU A 75 -11.49 2.90 2.63
CA GLU A 75 -11.72 1.55 3.14
C GLU A 75 -10.42 0.76 3.26
N ILE A 76 -9.59 0.78 2.21
CA ILE A 76 -8.27 0.13 2.24
C ILE A 76 -7.38 0.70 3.36
N ALA A 77 -7.35 2.01 3.52
CA ALA A 77 -6.54 2.65 4.56
C ALA A 77 -7.04 2.35 5.97
N ALA A 78 -8.35 2.23 6.17
CA ALA A 78 -8.95 1.86 7.45
C ALA A 78 -8.59 0.44 7.89
N GLY A 79 -8.30 -0.46 6.93
CA GLY A 79 -7.82 -1.82 7.21
C GLY A 79 -6.39 -1.87 7.79
N PHE A 80 -5.64 -0.77 7.74
CA PHE A 80 -4.29 -0.70 8.28
C PHE A 80 -4.25 0.03 9.64
N PRO A 81 -3.85 -0.65 10.73
CA PRO A 81 -3.87 -0.06 12.07
C PRO A 81 -2.72 0.93 12.25
N VAL A 82 -3.06 2.18 12.50
CA VAL A 82 -2.13 3.21 12.99
C VAL A 82 -2.30 3.29 14.50
N GLY A 83 -1.23 3.04 15.25
CA GLY A 83 -1.27 3.17 16.71
C GLY A 83 -1.50 4.63 17.08
N SER A 84 -2.48 4.88 17.96
CA SER A 84 -2.55 6.11 18.76
C SER A 84 -1.48 6.08 19.85
#